data_AF-A0A947YVW5-F1
#
_entry.id   AF-A0A947YVW5-F1
#
_cell.length_a   1.000
_cell.length_b   1.000
_cell.length_c   1.000
_cell.angle_alpha   90.00
_cell.angle_beta   90.00
_cell.angle_gamma   90.00
#
_symmetry.space_group_name_H-M   'P 1'
#
loop_
_entity.id
_entity.type
_entity.pdbx_description
1 polymer ?
#
loop_
_entity_poly.entity_id
_entity_poly.type
_entity_poly.pdbx_seq_one_letter_code
_entity_poly.pdbx_strand_id
1 'polypeptide(L)'
;MLFRKLILIGTLMFGTALMIMGCDDDDSNNTNNTDVCENVDCGEHGQCAVVNNAASCDCDTGYHADGLTCVEDGGNTAPAFTSTPTQDATAGELYSYSIACSDTDGDTLTLSIGTSDTCDATLVDNGDGTGNYSFQAVIPLPAGSESCVLDIACTDGTEIATQSVTITISGGGTECHDSTEWVGQFLGTTDATSIDGGTITTTAWTTAYDSGLDELVALMPATSGDSTEVNVVITEVTVIATYQDATQVRMYVADGNGAFKVYLSDDATQIPSFVPQTGQKISFTATEIMNYGGTPEITAVADNSIVFVSANNEVAVSDHTGGPAMTITQVNQIVRVTGTIVSAGTGCGAGYTCYDLDYGSGTNVVFRTATVVESGDCISYVGPVTLFNNAPQLTSYNPTWEKAW
;
A
#
# COMPACT_ATOMS: atom_id res chain seq x y z
N MET A 1 41.04 44.40 -0.98
CA MET A 1 41.92 43.68 -0.03
C MET A 1 42.03 42.26 -0.56
N LEU A 2 42.98 41.90 -1.45
CA LEU A 2 44.41 41.61 -1.20
C LEU A 2 44.59 40.77 0.09
N PHE A 3 45.14 39.55 0.10
CA PHE A 3 46.37 38.98 -0.52
C PHE A 3 46.13 37.48 -0.85
N ARG A 4 46.61 36.81 -1.92
CA ARG A 4 47.83 36.79 -2.76
C ARG A 4 49.07 36.08 -2.16
N LYS A 5 49.36 34.87 -2.67
CA LYS A 5 50.68 34.19 -2.91
C LYS A 5 50.34 32.78 -3.43
N LEU A 6 50.55 32.29 -4.66
CA LEU A 6 51.57 32.45 -5.71
C LEU A 6 53.00 32.10 -5.28
N ILE A 7 53.44 30.86 -5.57
CA ILE A 7 54.78 30.56 -6.11
C ILE A 7 54.64 29.46 -7.17
N LEU A 8 55.25 29.74 -8.31
CA LEU A 8 55.30 29.01 -9.57
C LEU A 8 56.80 28.75 -9.84
N ILE A 9 57.23 27.51 -10.06
CA ILE A 9 58.52 27.12 -10.67
C ILE A 9 58.24 25.76 -11.35
N GLY A 10 58.44 25.48 -12.62
CA GLY A 10 59.36 26.06 -13.61
C GLY A 10 60.10 24.89 -14.26
N THR A 11 59.70 24.54 -15.48
CA THR A 11 60.26 23.52 -16.39
C THR A 11 61.73 23.79 -16.74
N LEU A 12 62.59 22.76 -16.89
CA LEU A 12 63.49 22.59 -18.04
C LEU A 12 64.24 21.24 -18.04
N MET A 13 64.39 20.67 -19.24
CA MET A 13 65.22 19.52 -19.59
C MET A 13 66.71 19.70 -19.25
N PHE A 14 67.40 18.61 -18.92
CA PHE A 14 68.79 18.40 -19.30
C PHE A 14 69.03 16.90 -19.58
N GLY A 15 69.48 16.60 -20.79
CA GLY A 15 69.95 15.28 -21.18
C GLY A 15 71.33 14.99 -20.60
N THR A 16 71.56 13.73 -20.28
CA THR A 16 72.88 13.16 -20.07
C THR A 16 72.91 11.80 -20.75
N ALA A 17 73.60 11.76 -21.89
CA ALA A 17 74.09 10.55 -22.50
C ALA A 17 75.08 9.88 -21.54
N LEU A 18 74.83 8.61 -21.21
CA LEU A 18 75.81 7.74 -20.60
C LEU A 18 76.10 6.61 -21.59
N MET A 19 77.15 6.79 -22.39
CA MET A 19 77.79 5.68 -23.09
C MET A 19 78.35 4.73 -22.04
N ILE A 20 77.84 3.51 -22.00
CA ILE A 20 78.56 2.40 -21.38
C ILE A 20 79.25 1.66 -22.53
N MET A 21 80.58 1.69 -22.44
CA MET A 21 81.52 0.94 -23.25
C MET A 21 81.08 -0.51 -23.42
N GLY A 22 81.25 -1.01 -24.65
CA GLY A 22 81.16 -2.43 -24.93
C GLY A 22 82.19 -3.22 -24.13
N CYS A 23 81.76 -4.39 -23.67
CA CYS A 23 82.64 -5.52 -23.47
C CYS A 23 82.45 -6.42 -24.70
N ASP A 24 83.38 -6.31 -25.63
CA ASP A 24 83.71 -7.36 -26.59
C ASP A 24 84.84 -8.15 -25.90
N ASP A 25 84.48 -9.27 -25.28
CA ASP A 25 85.43 -10.27 -24.77
C ASP A 25 85.19 -11.56 -25.55
N ASP A 26 85.87 -11.64 -26.69
CA ASP A 26 86.08 -12.85 -27.46
C ASP A 26 87.23 -13.62 -26.77
N ASP A 27 86.91 -14.60 -25.91
CA ASP A 27 87.89 -15.57 -25.44
C ASP A 27 87.30 -16.98 -25.25
N SER A 28 87.53 -17.79 -26.28
CA SER A 28 87.93 -19.19 -26.25
C SER A 28 87.27 -20.20 -25.27
N ASN A 29 86.50 -21.11 -25.89
CA ASN A 29 86.51 -22.55 -25.63
C ASN A 29 86.03 -23.04 -24.24
N ASN A 30 84.71 -23.10 -24.08
CA ASN A 30 84.07 -24.13 -23.29
C ASN A 30 82.83 -24.66 -24.03
N THR A 31 82.98 -25.77 -24.76
CA THR A 31 81.91 -26.44 -25.51
C THR A 31 80.91 -27.17 -24.60
N ASN A 32 80.37 -26.49 -23.59
CA ASN A 32 79.20 -26.96 -22.82
C ASN A 32 78.53 -25.83 -22.02
N ASN A 33 78.50 -24.61 -22.54
CA ASN A 33 77.54 -23.61 -22.08
C ASN A 33 76.57 -23.34 -23.23
N THR A 34 75.54 -24.17 -23.31
CA THR A 34 74.37 -23.89 -24.15
C THR A 34 73.78 -22.60 -23.61
N ASP A 35 74.00 -21.47 -24.28
CA ASP A 35 73.21 -20.28 -23.99
C ASP A 35 71.76 -20.67 -24.29
N VAL A 36 71.00 -20.84 -23.22
CA VAL A 36 69.67 -21.46 -23.24
C VAL A 36 68.70 -20.60 -24.04
N CYS A 37 68.96 -19.30 -24.16
CA CYS A 37 68.18 -18.35 -24.95
C CYS A 37 68.72 -18.14 -26.37
N GLU A 38 69.80 -18.82 -26.77
CA GLU A 38 70.37 -18.69 -28.12
C GLU A 38 69.38 -19.25 -29.16
N ASN A 39 68.88 -18.36 -30.02
CA ASN A 39 67.83 -18.62 -31.03
C ASN A 39 66.40 -18.82 -30.50
N VAL A 40 66.10 -18.37 -29.28
CA VAL A 40 64.72 -18.30 -28.77
C VAL A 40 64.14 -16.92 -29.07
N ASP A 41 63.13 -16.87 -29.92
CA ASP A 41 62.39 -15.66 -30.25
C ASP A 41 61.03 -15.69 -29.53
N CYS A 42 60.89 -14.85 -28.49
CA CYS A 42 59.66 -14.71 -27.71
C CYS A 42 58.60 -13.82 -28.36
N GLY A 43 58.83 -13.37 -29.60
CA GLY A 43 57.97 -12.43 -30.31
C GLY A 43 58.21 -10.97 -29.90
N GLU A 44 57.43 -10.04 -30.47
CA GLU A 44 57.57 -8.59 -30.23
C GLU A 44 57.16 -8.13 -28.81
N HIS A 45 56.52 -9.02 -28.03
CA HIS A 45 55.94 -8.73 -26.71
C HIS A 45 56.54 -9.57 -25.58
N GLY A 46 57.78 -10.05 -25.75
CA GLY A 46 58.47 -10.78 -24.68
C GLY A 46 59.97 -10.84 -24.84
N GLN A 47 60.66 -11.11 -23.73
CA GLN A 47 62.10 -11.33 -23.70
C GLN A 47 62.40 -12.75 -23.21
N CYS A 48 63.41 -13.38 -23.81
CA CYS A 48 63.85 -14.69 -23.32
C CYS A 48 64.53 -14.55 -21.96
N ALA A 49 64.07 -15.35 -21.00
CA ALA A 49 64.62 -15.51 -19.67
C ALA A 49 64.94 -16.99 -19.40
N VAL A 50 66.00 -17.25 -18.61
CA VAL A 50 66.38 -18.61 -18.24
C VAL A 50 65.73 -18.99 -16.91
N VAL A 51 64.80 -19.94 -16.93
CA VAL A 51 64.12 -20.47 -15.74
C VAL A 51 64.39 -21.96 -15.63
N ASN A 52 64.94 -22.41 -14.50
CA ASN A 52 65.30 -23.83 -14.27
C ASN A 52 66.17 -24.45 -15.38
N ASN A 53 67.12 -23.69 -15.90
CA ASN A 53 68.04 -24.14 -16.96
C ASN A 53 67.34 -24.46 -18.31
N ALA A 54 66.15 -23.90 -18.53
CA ALA A 54 65.36 -23.94 -19.77
C ALA A 54 64.94 -22.52 -20.19
N ALA A 55 64.69 -22.33 -21.49
CA ALA A 55 64.24 -21.05 -22.03
C ALA A 55 62.77 -20.84 -21.69
N SER A 56 62.44 -19.66 -21.19
CA SER A 56 61.08 -19.22 -20.87
C SER A 56 60.90 -17.80 -21.39
N CYS A 57 59.73 -17.47 -21.90
CA CYS A 57 59.43 -16.10 -22.29
C CYS A 57 58.88 -15.31 -21.09
N ASP A 58 59.55 -14.21 -20.77
CA ASP A 58 59.04 -13.18 -19.86
C ASP A 58 58.24 -12.18 -20.72
N CYS A 59 56.92 -12.29 -20.65
CA CYS A 59 56.02 -11.55 -21.53
C CYS A 59 55.66 -10.18 -20.93
N ASP A 60 55.44 -9.19 -21.81
CA ASP A 60 54.95 -7.88 -21.43
C ASP A 60 53.58 -7.98 -20.72
N THR A 61 53.22 -6.94 -19.95
CA THR A 61 51.91 -6.89 -19.28
C THR A 61 50.77 -6.99 -20.30
N GLY A 62 49.86 -7.97 -20.12
CA GLY A 62 48.77 -8.27 -21.05
C GLY A 62 49.08 -9.40 -22.04
N TYR A 63 50.19 -10.12 -21.84
CA TYR A 63 50.58 -11.30 -22.61
C TYR A 63 51.01 -12.43 -21.65
N HIS A 64 50.70 -13.67 -22.01
CA HIS A 64 51.23 -14.86 -21.32
C HIS A 64 52.06 -15.73 -22.26
N ALA A 65 52.98 -16.50 -21.68
CA ALA A 65 53.81 -17.43 -22.45
C ALA A 65 53.00 -18.68 -22.83
N ASP A 66 52.76 -18.89 -24.12
CA ASP A 66 52.38 -20.18 -24.69
C ASP A 66 53.61 -20.77 -25.38
N GLY A 67 54.32 -21.66 -24.67
CA GLY A 67 55.61 -22.18 -25.11
C GLY A 67 56.69 -21.09 -25.18
N LEU A 68 57.19 -20.82 -26.39
CA LEU A 68 58.21 -19.80 -26.67
C LEU A 68 57.62 -18.58 -27.39
N THR A 69 56.32 -18.35 -27.27
CA THR A 69 55.66 -17.18 -27.84
C THR A 69 54.84 -16.49 -26.77
N CYS A 70 54.94 -15.17 -26.70
CA CYS A 70 54.02 -14.36 -25.90
C CYS A 70 52.73 -14.14 -26.70
N VAL A 71 51.65 -14.72 -26.22
CA VAL A 71 50.30 -14.56 -26.78
C VAL A 71 49.54 -13.53 -25.95
N GLU A 72 48.77 -12.68 -26.60
CA GLU A 72 47.96 -11.66 -25.94
C GLU A 72 46.97 -12.35 -25.01
N ASP A 73 46.88 -11.89 -23.77
CA ASP A 73 45.78 -12.24 -22.88
C ASP A 73 44.52 -11.68 -23.53
N GLY A 74 43.66 -12.55 -24.05
CA GLY A 74 42.38 -12.13 -24.64
C GLY A 74 41.65 -11.21 -23.65
N GLY A 75 41.51 -9.93 -24.01
CA GLY A 75 40.82 -8.97 -23.17
C GLY A 75 39.37 -9.40 -22.97
N ASN A 76 38.86 -9.26 -21.74
CA ASN A 76 37.45 -9.47 -21.45
C ASN A 76 36.65 -8.24 -21.92
N THR A 77 35.56 -8.47 -22.64
CA THR A 77 34.60 -7.44 -23.02
C THR A 77 33.40 -7.53 -22.11
N ALA A 78 33.16 -6.53 -21.27
CA ALA A 78 31.99 -6.50 -20.40
C ALA A 78 30.69 -6.89 -21.13
N PRO A 79 29.82 -7.67 -20.48
CA PRO A 79 28.56 -8.07 -21.08
C PRO A 79 27.66 -6.86 -21.31
N ALA A 80 26.66 -7.00 -22.17
CA ALA A 80 25.72 -5.92 -22.48
C ALA A 80 24.27 -6.41 -22.47
N PHE A 81 23.39 -5.65 -21.84
CA PHE A 81 21.95 -5.88 -21.95
C PHE A 81 21.45 -5.61 -23.38
N THR A 82 20.73 -6.57 -23.94
CA THR A 82 20.10 -6.49 -25.26
C THR A 82 18.57 -6.36 -25.17
N SER A 83 18.05 -6.35 -23.95
CA SER A 83 16.63 -6.20 -23.59
C SER A 83 16.36 -4.81 -23.00
N THR A 84 15.10 -4.38 -23.05
CA THR A 84 14.66 -3.11 -22.45
C THR A 84 13.36 -3.33 -21.68
N PRO A 85 13.29 -2.98 -20.39
CA PRO A 85 12.08 -3.13 -19.58
C PRO A 85 11.03 -2.10 -19.99
N THR A 86 9.76 -2.48 -19.84
CA THR A 86 8.65 -1.53 -19.88
C THR A 86 8.70 -0.62 -18.65
N GLN A 87 8.33 0.64 -18.78
CA GLN A 87 8.38 1.62 -17.68
C GLN A 87 7.03 1.82 -16.99
N ASP A 88 6.01 1.06 -17.40
CA ASP A 88 4.66 1.13 -16.89
C ASP A 88 4.26 -0.23 -16.32
N ALA A 89 3.73 -0.23 -15.10
CA ALA A 89 3.11 -1.37 -14.46
C ALA A 89 1.69 -1.01 -14.04
N THR A 90 0.83 -2.02 -13.85
CA THR A 90 -0.55 -1.84 -13.40
C THR A 90 -0.70 -2.41 -12.00
N ALA A 91 -1.20 -1.61 -11.04
CA ALA A 91 -1.42 -2.09 -9.67
C ALA A 91 -2.36 -3.32 -9.66
N GLY A 92 -2.09 -4.28 -8.78
CA GLY A 92 -2.79 -5.57 -8.69
C GLY A 92 -2.30 -6.64 -9.67
N GLU A 93 -1.61 -6.25 -10.75
CA GLU A 93 -1.10 -7.17 -11.77
C GLU A 93 0.35 -7.60 -11.50
N LEU A 94 0.70 -8.79 -11.99
CA LEU A 94 2.08 -9.26 -11.96
C LEU A 94 2.88 -8.53 -13.05
N TYR A 95 3.84 -7.71 -12.63
CA TYR A 95 4.85 -7.19 -13.56
C TYR A 95 5.87 -8.29 -13.85
N SER A 96 6.17 -8.51 -15.14
CA SER A 96 7.16 -9.50 -15.58
C SER A 96 8.00 -8.94 -16.72
N TYR A 97 9.31 -9.02 -16.57
CA TYR A 97 10.29 -8.59 -17.56
C TYR A 97 11.26 -9.73 -17.90
N SER A 98 11.28 -10.12 -19.17
CA SER A 98 12.24 -11.08 -19.71
C SER A 98 13.56 -10.38 -20.01
N ILE A 99 14.58 -10.70 -19.22
CA ILE A 99 15.93 -10.16 -19.33
C ILE A 99 16.68 -10.93 -20.42
N ALA A 100 17.44 -10.20 -21.22
CA ALA A 100 18.45 -10.71 -22.15
C ALA A 100 19.72 -9.85 -22.09
N CYS A 101 20.85 -10.51 -21.93
CA CYS A 101 22.20 -9.99 -21.88
C CYS A 101 23.10 -10.87 -22.76
N SER A 102 24.13 -10.29 -23.38
CA SER A 102 25.06 -11.01 -24.25
C SER A 102 26.49 -10.58 -24.03
N ASP A 103 27.41 -11.50 -24.30
CA ASP A 103 28.84 -11.33 -24.20
C ASP A 103 29.50 -11.71 -25.54
N THR A 104 30.48 -10.94 -25.98
CA THR A 104 31.13 -11.17 -27.29
C THR A 104 32.22 -12.23 -27.25
N ASP A 105 32.78 -12.49 -26.07
CA ASP A 105 33.86 -13.44 -25.84
C ASP A 105 33.30 -14.85 -25.59
N GLY A 106 31.99 -14.95 -25.31
CA GLY A 106 31.24 -16.20 -25.18
C GLY A 106 31.27 -16.74 -23.76
N ASP A 107 31.53 -15.87 -22.78
CA ASP A 107 31.59 -16.22 -21.37
C ASP A 107 30.21 -16.57 -20.79
N THR A 108 30.24 -17.28 -19.66
CA THR A 108 29.01 -17.67 -18.96
C THR A 108 28.46 -16.46 -18.20
N LEU A 109 27.19 -16.15 -18.40
CA LEU A 109 26.56 -14.97 -17.82
C LEU A 109 25.65 -15.31 -16.65
N THR A 110 25.82 -14.57 -15.57
CA THR A 110 24.98 -14.66 -14.37
C THR A 110 24.21 -13.36 -14.17
N LEU A 111 22.91 -13.47 -13.87
CA LEU A 111 22.02 -12.34 -13.58
C LEU A 111 21.79 -12.18 -12.08
N SER A 112 21.68 -10.95 -11.60
CA SER A 112 21.40 -10.63 -10.20
C SER A 112 20.61 -9.34 -10.03
N ILE A 113 19.97 -9.17 -8.87
CA ILE A 113 19.29 -7.92 -8.48
C ILE A 113 20.34 -6.97 -7.91
N GLY A 114 20.33 -5.73 -8.39
CA GLY A 114 21.22 -4.66 -7.95
C GLY A 114 20.81 -4.07 -6.60
N THR A 115 21.73 -3.38 -5.94
CA THR A 115 21.50 -2.85 -4.58
C THR A 115 20.59 -1.63 -4.54
N SER A 116 20.29 -1.02 -5.69
CA SER A 116 19.37 0.13 -5.79
C SER A 116 17.94 -0.29 -6.12
N ASP A 117 17.66 -1.59 -6.23
CA ASP A 117 16.33 -2.10 -6.49
C ASP A 117 15.38 -1.79 -5.34
N THR A 118 14.18 -1.31 -5.67
CA THR A 118 13.13 -1.00 -4.70
C THR A 118 11.77 -1.60 -5.05
N CYS A 119 11.70 -2.47 -6.07
CA CYS A 119 10.44 -3.11 -6.47
C CYS A 119 10.15 -4.41 -5.69
N ASP A 120 11.04 -4.82 -4.78
CA ASP A 120 10.95 -6.06 -3.99
C ASP A 120 10.74 -7.31 -4.89
N ALA A 121 11.48 -7.34 -5.98
CA ALA A 121 11.29 -8.34 -7.02
C ALA A 121 11.97 -9.66 -6.73
N THR A 122 11.49 -10.70 -7.43
CA THR A 122 12.19 -11.98 -7.58
C THR A 122 12.83 -12.05 -8.96
N LEU A 123 14.06 -12.56 -9.01
CA LEU A 123 14.78 -12.84 -10.25
C LEU A 123 15.04 -14.34 -10.39
N VAL A 124 14.69 -14.89 -11.55
CA VAL A 124 15.02 -16.26 -11.95
C VAL A 124 16.04 -16.18 -13.09
N ASP A 125 17.27 -16.59 -12.81
CA ASP A 125 18.36 -16.65 -13.79
C ASP A 125 18.43 -18.02 -14.47
N ASN A 126 18.58 -18.04 -15.80
CA ASN A 126 18.79 -19.27 -16.57
C ASN A 126 20.27 -19.62 -16.75
N GLY A 127 21.20 -18.74 -16.36
CA GLY A 127 22.65 -18.96 -16.43
C GLY A 127 23.24 -18.86 -17.84
N ASP A 128 22.47 -18.32 -18.79
CA ASP A 128 22.85 -18.13 -20.19
C ASP A 128 22.70 -16.67 -20.64
N GLY A 129 22.64 -15.74 -19.68
CA GLY A 129 22.36 -14.33 -19.94
C GLY A 129 20.88 -14.02 -20.14
N THR A 130 19.99 -15.00 -20.01
CA THR A 130 18.53 -14.81 -19.98
C THR A 130 17.94 -15.07 -18.60
N GLY A 131 16.83 -14.40 -18.29
CA GLY A 131 16.14 -14.58 -17.02
C GLY A 131 14.79 -13.88 -16.97
N ASN A 132 14.09 -14.01 -15.86
CA ASN A 132 12.83 -13.31 -15.61
C ASN A 132 12.89 -12.54 -14.30
N TYR A 133 12.63 -11.24 -14.39
CA TYR A 133 12.45 -10.35 -13.24
C TYR A 133 10.95 -10.10 -13.06
N SER A 134 10.43 -10.36 -11.87
CA SER A 134 9.00 -10.20 -11.61
C SER A 134 8.69 -9.76 -10.19
N PHE A 135 7.69 -8.90 -10.06
CA PHE A 135 7.14 -8.45 -8.78
C PHE A 135 5.63 -8.21 -8.91
N GLN A 136 4.91 -8.26 -7.80
CA GLN A 136 3.50 -7.87 -7.76
C GLN A 136 3.40 -6.35 -7.58
N ALA A 137 2.84 -5.65 -8.56
CA ALA A 137 2.70 -4.20 -8.47
C ALA A 137 1.58 -3.85 -7.48
N VAL A 138 1.90 -3.10 -6.42
CA VAL A 138 0.94 -2.65 -5.40
C VAL A 138 1.11 -1.16 -5.14
N ILE A 139 0.03 -0.47 -4.75
CA ILE A 139 0.06 0.94 -4.32
C ILE A 139 -0.62 1.01 -2.93
N PRO A 140 -0.06 1.76 -1.96
CA PRO A 140 1.28 2.35 -2.01
C PRO A 140 2.37 1.27 -1.90
N LEU A 141 3.51 1.50 -2.58
CA LEU A 141 4.72 0.73 -2.31
C LEU A 141 5.21 0.96 -0.85
N PRO A 142 6.13 0.13 -0.33
CA PRO A 142 6.83 0.33 0.95
C PRO A 142 7.68 1.62 1.00
N ALA A 143 7.04 2.78 0.90
CA ALA A 143 7.56 4.15 0.98
C ALA A 143 6.45 5.20 0.73
N GLY A 144 5.22 4.79 0.40
CA GLY A 144 4.17 5.74 0.00
C GLY A 144 4.31 6.25 -1.44
N SER A 145 5.11 5.60 -2.29
CA SER A 145 5.35 6.00 -3.68
C SER A 145 4.49 5.22 -4.69
N GLU A 146 4.23 5.85 -5.83
CA GLU A 146 3.60 5.26 -7.03
C GLU A 146 4.63 4.75 -8.06
N SER A 147 5.89 4.64 -7.63
CA SER A 147 7.00 4.20 -8.48
C SER A 147 8.04 3.44 -7.69
N CYS A 148 8.69 2.46 -8.32
CA CYS A 148 9.86 1.75 -7.82
C CYS A 148 11.02 1.79 -8.82
N VAL A 149 12.21 1.43 -8.36
CA VAL A 149 13.42 1.30 -9.18
C VAL A 149 13.65 -0.17 -9.43
N LEU A 150 13.64 -0.55 -10.70
CA LEU A 150 14.18 -1.84 -11.16
C LEU A 150 15.68 -1.65 -11.35
N ASP A 151 16.48 -2.46 -10.66
CA ASP A 151 17.95 -2.46 -10.78
C ASP A 151 18.45 -3.89 -10.92
N ILE A 152 19.06 -4.21 -12.06
CA ILE A 152 19.60 -5.56 -12.35
C ILE A 152 21.03 -5.48 -12.88
N ALA A 153 21.80 -6.54 -12.63
CA ALA A 153 23.18 -6.68 -13.05
C ALA A 153 23.41 -8.00 -13.82
N CYS A 154 24.26 -7.93 -14.84
CA CYS A 154 24.73 -9.06 -15.65
C CYS A 154 26.26 -9.12 -15.55
N THR A 155 26.83 -10.28 -15.24
CA THR A 155 28.28 -10.45 -15.10
C THR A 155 28.77 -11.71 -15.81
N ASP A 156 29.97 -11.60 -16.39
CA ASP A 156 30.77 -12.70 -16.96
C ASP A 156 31.73 -13.33 -15.92
N GLY A 157 31.70 -12.85 -14.67
CA GLY A 157 32.61 -13.24 -13.59
C GLY A 157 33.83 -12.32 -13.42
N THR A 158 34.10 -11.45 -14.38
CA THR A 158 35.22 -10.50 -14.42
C THR A 158 34.72 -9.05 -14.38
N GLU A 159 33.74 -8.72 -15.23
CA GLU A 159 33.11 -7.41 -15.36
C GLU A 159 31.59 -7.50 -15.15
N ILE A 160 30.97 -6.35 -14.88
CA ILE A 160 29.55 -6.24 -14.55
C ILE A 160 28.92 -5.10 -15.35
N ALA A 161 27.83 -5.41 -16.07
CA ALA A 161 26.93 -4.42 -16.62
C ALA A 161 25.68 -4.27 -15.77
N THR A 162 25.17 -3.05 -15.65
CA THR A 162 23.95 -2.74 -14.88
C THR A 162 22.89 -2.11 -15.77
N GLN A 163 21.62 -2.40 -15.48
CA GLN A 163 20.45 -1.77 -16.09
C GLN A 163 19.51 -1.32 -14.97
N SER A 164 19.27 -0.01 -14.92
CA SER A 164 18.41 0.61 -13.92
C SER A 164 17.35 1.50 -14.57
N VAL A 165 16.10 1.34 -14.15
CA VAL A 165 14.98 2.13 -14.66
C VAL A 165 13.95 2.39 -13.57
N THR A 166 13.23 3.51 -13.65
CA THR A 166 12.07 3.77 -12.82
C THR A 166 10.81 3.19 -13.47
N ILE A 167 10.10 2.34 -12.73
CA ILE A 167 8.80 1.81 -13.14
C ILE A 167 7.72 2.68 -12.51
N THR A 168 6.86 3.25 -13.34
CA THR A 168 5.67 3.99 -12.92
C THR A 168 4.52 3.01 -12.79
N ILE A 169 3.90 2.95 -11.62
CA ILE A 169 2.74 2.09 -11.40
C ILE A 169 1.48 2.93 -11.62
N SER A 170 0.80 2.67 -12.72
CA SER A 170 -0.47 3.33 -13.08
C SER A 170 -1.65 2.47 -12.64
N GLY A 171 -2.78 3.12 -12.32
CA GLY A 171 -3.94 2.50 -11.69
C GLY A 171 -4.42 1.20 -12.33
N GLY A 172 -4.60 0.18 -11.49
CA GLY A 172 -5.39 -1.00 -11.77
C GLY A 172 -6.47 -1.13 -10.73
N GLY A 173 -7.57 -0.38 -10.90
CA GLY A 173 -8.71 -0.39 -9.98
C GLY A 173 -8.40 0.25 -8.62
N THR A 174 -9.10 1.31 -8.28
CA THR A 174 -9.31 1.71 -6.89
C THR A 174 -10.05 0.58 -6.16
N GLU A 175 -9.35 -0.47 -5.73
CA GLU A 175 -9.79 -1.10 -4.49
C GLU A 175 -9.39 -0.11 -3.40
N CYS A 176 -10.32 0.79 -3.10
CA CYS A 176 -10.15 1.73 -2.01
C CYS A 176 -9.74 0.96 -0.76
N HIS A 177 -8.75 1.47 -0.03
CA HIS A 177 -8.22 0.82 1.16
C HIS A 177 -9.36 0.55 2.14
N ASP A 178 -9.67 -0.72 2.31
CA ASP A 178 -10.84 -1.15 3.01
C ASP A 178 -10.59 -1.14 4.52
N SER A 179 -10.91 -0.03 5.18
CA SER A 179 -10.67 0.10 6.63
C SER A 179 -11.72 -0.68 7.42
N THR A 180 -11.26 -1.46 8.39
CA THR A 180 -12.10 -2.13 9.41
C THR A 180 -12.07 -1.40 10.75
N GLU A 181 -11.24 -0.35 10.87
CA GLU A 181 -11.17 0.46 12.08
C GLU A 181 -12.45 1.27 12.20
N TRP A 182 -13.21 0.98 13.25
CA TRP A 182 -14.47 1.64 13.53
C TRP A 182 -14.49 2.19 14.93
N VAL A 183 -14.98 3.42 15.02
CA VAL A 183 -15.32 4.06 16.27
C VAL A 183 -16.77 4.49 16.09
N GLY A 184 -17.72 3.65 16.51
CA GLY A 184 -19.16 3.91 16.36
C GLY A 184 -19.71 4.98 17.29
N GLN A 185 -18.86 5.45 18.20
CA GLN A 185 -19.18 6.34 19.29
C GLN A 185 -18.98 7.80 18.89
N PHE A 186 -19.98 8.64 19.11
CA PHE A 186 -19.86 10.09 18.95
C PHE A 186 -19.14 10.68 20.15
N LEU A 187 -17.99 11.31 19.90
CA LEU A 187 -17.21 12.12 20.85
C LEU A 187 -17.10 11.51 22.27
N GLY A 188 -16.84 10.20 22.38
CA GLY A 188 -16.71 9.50 23.65
C GLY A 188 -15.24 9.22 24.01
N THR A 189 -14.75 9.93 25.03
CA THR A 189 -13.51 9.74 25.82
C THR A 189 -12.15 9.70 25.09
N THR A 190 -11.11 10.22 25.74
CA THR A 190 -9.70 10.20 25.28
C THR A 190 -8.96 8.90 25.66
N ASP A 191 -9.69 7.84 26.05
CA ASP A 191 -9.10 6.59 26.51
C ASP A 191 -8.97 5.58 25.36
N ALA A 192 -7.81 5.60 24.70
CA ALA A 192 -7.46 4.69 23.62
C ALA A 192 -7.37 3.19 24.02
N THR A 193 -7.67 2.84 25.28
CA THR A 193 -7.70 1.44 25.76
C THR A 193 -9.12 0.91 26.02
N SER A 194 -10.13 1.78 25.95
CA SER A 194 -11.54 1.37 25.89
C SER A 194 -11.85 0.93 24.46
N ILE A 195 -12.38 -0.28 24.29
CA ILE A 195 -12.88 -0.75 22.99
C ILE A 195 -14.21 0.00 22.77
N ASP A 196 -14.12 1.27 22.33
CA ASP A 196 -15.22 2.21 22.22
C ASP A 196 -16.22 1.81 21.13
N GLY A 197 -17.06 0.82 21.45
CA GLY A 197 -18.32 0.63 20.73
C GLY A 197 -18.86 -0.79 20.57
N GLY A 198 -18.32 -1.79 21.26
CA GLY A 198 -18.69 -3.20 21.03
C GLY A 198 -17.85 -3.86 19.93
N THR A 199 -17.91 -5.19 19.85
CA THR A 199 -17.11 -5.96 18.89
C THR A 199 -17.85 -6.04 17.56
N ILE A 200 -17.29 -5.49 16.47
CA ILE A 200 -17.89 -5.66 15.15
C ILE A 200 -17.92 -7.14 14.78
N THR A 201 -19.06 -7.58 14.28
CA THR A 201 -19.21 -8.87 13.61
C THR A 201 -19.87 -8.67 12.25
N THR A 202 -19.38 -9.38 11.24
CA THR A 202 -20.02 -9.46 9.92
C THR A 202 -21.12 -10.52 9.88
N THR A 203 -21.33 -11.24 10.99
CA THR A 203 -22.44 -12.18 11.12
C THR A 203 -23.71 -11.39 11.39
N ALA A 204 -24.65 -11.42 10.45
CA ALA A 204 -25.95 -10.79 10.63
C ALA A 204 -26.69 -11.39 11.83
N TRP A 205 -27.37 -10.53 12.61
CA TRP A 205 -28.26 -11.01 13.65
C TRP A 205 -29.45 -11.73 13.04
N THR A 206 -29.69 -12.94 13.53
CA THR A 206 -30.88 -13.70 13.17
C THR A 206 -32.10 -13.16 13.92
N THR A 207 -33.31 -13.41 13.43
CA THR A 207 -34.56 -13.07 14.13
C THR A 207 -34.71 -13.73 15.51
N ALA A 208 -33.84 -14.67 15.89
CA ALA A 208 -33.78 -15.19 17.26
C ALA A 208 -33.12 -14.20 18.25
N TYR A 209 -32.37 -13.21 17.75
CA TYR A 209 -31.93 -12.06 18.51
C TYR A 209 -33.06 -11.03 18.48
N ASP A 210 -33.98 -11.14 19.42
CA ASP A 210 -35.21 -10.36 19.44
C ASP A 210 -35.32 -9.58 20.75
N SER A 211 -35.35 -8.27 20.62
CA SER A 211 -35.49 -7.34 21.74
C SER A 211 -36.88 -6.69 21.77
N GLY A 212 -37.79 -7.09 20.87
CA GLY A 212 -39.13 -6.54 20.73
C GLY A 212 -39.24 -5.39 19.71
N LEU A 213 -38.25 -5.19 18.84
CA LEU A 213 -38.34 -4.15 17.81
C LEU A 213 -39.31 -4.54 16.68
N ASP A 214 -39.59 -5.83 16.47
CA ASP A 214 -40.57 -6.30 15.49
C ASP A 214 -41.98 -5.74 15.76
N GLU A 215 -42.38 -5.64 17.03
CA GLU A 215 -43.64 -5.03 17.44
C GLU A 215 -43.69 -3.55 17.05
N LEU A 216 -42.58 -2.81 17.25
CA LEU A 216 -42.49 -1.41 16.82
C LEU A 216 -42.55 -1.29 15.30
N VAL A 217 -41.85 -2.15 14.55
CA VAL A 217 -41.90 -2.17 13.09
C VAL A 217 -43.34 -2.35 12.59
N ALA A 218 -44.11 -3.24 13.22
CA ALA A 218 -45.50 -3.48 12.86
C ALA A 218 -46.44 -2.29 13.16
N LEU A 219 -46.08 -1.42 14.10
CA LEU A 219 -46.85 -0.25 14.53
C LEU A 219 -46.43 1.06 13.84
N MET A 220 -45.39 1.02 13.01
CA MET A 220 -44.87 2.19 12.31
C MET A 220 -45.93 2.87 11.45
N PRO A 221 -46.15 4.20 11.59
CA PRO A 221 -47.07 4.91 10.73
C PRO A 221 -46.58 4.90 9.27
N ALA A 222 -47.49 4.60 8.34
CA ALA A 222 -47.14 4.49 6.91
C ALA A 222 -46.83 5.86 6.27
N THR A 223 -47.45 6.93 6.76
CA THR A 223 -47.25 8.29 6.23
C THR A 223 -46.04 8.95 6.89
N SER A 224 -45.16 9.54 6.09
CA SER A 224 -44.07 10.38 6.61
C SER A 224 -44.63 11.60 7.35
N GLY A 225 -44.09 11.87 8.54
CA GLY A 225 -44.46 12.96 9.44
C GLY A 225 -45.46 12.56 10.53
N ASP A 226 -46.10 11.41 10.40
CA ASP A 226 -47.04 10.91 11.40
C ASP A 226 -46.30 10.25 12.58
N SER A 227 -46.85 10.41 13.78
CA SER A 227 -46.45 9.69 14.99
C SER A 227 -47.55 8.76 15.50
N THR A 228 -47.15 7.73 16.24
CA THR A 228 -48.03 6.75 16.87
C THR A 228 -47.60 6.59 18.33
N GLU A 229 -48.56 6.78 19.26
CA GLU A 229 -48.36 6.41 20.66
C GLU A 229 -48.33 4.88 20.80
N VAL A 230 -47.36 4.37 21.54
CA VAL A 230 -47.14 2.94 21.76
C VAL A 230 -46.89 2.67 23.24
N ASN A 231 -46.86 1.39 23.62
CA ASN A 231 -46.46 0.97 24.96
C ASN A 231 -45.76 -0.39 24.85
N VAL A 232 -44.57 -0.38 24.26
CA VAL A 232 -43.83 -1.60 23.92
C VAL A 232 -42.58 -1.67 24.77
N VAL A 233 -42.40 -2.80 25.45
CA VAL A 233 -41.23 -3.06 26.30
C VAL A 233 -40.12 -3.63 25.43
N ILE A 234 -39.00 -2.91 25.36
CA ILE A 234 -37.80 -3.31 24.65
C ILE A 234 -36.79 -3.84 25.64
N THR A 235 -36.31 -5.07 25.44
CA THR A 235 -35.42 -5.76 26.38
C THR A 235 -34.07 -6.09 25.77
N GLU A 236 -33.00 -5.65 26.43
CA GLU A 236 -31.61 -5.96 26.07
C GLU A 236 -31.22 -5.62 24.62
N VAL A 237 -31.81 -4.56 24.05
CA VAL A 237 -31.50 -4.11 22.68
C VAL A 237 -30.10 -3.53 22.61
N THR A 238 -29.41 -3.78 21.49
CA THR A 238 -28.05 -3.29 21.28
C THR A 238 -28.06 -1.86 20.78
N VAL A 239 -27.28 -0.99 21.41
CA VAL A 239 -26.91 0.33 20.87
C VAL A 239 -25.84 0.11 19.78
N ILE A 240 -26.14 0.48 18.54
CA ILE A 240 -25.29 0.17 17.36
C ILE A 240 -24.55 1.37 16.79
N ALA A 241 -24.95 2.60 17.13
CA ALA A 241 -24.17 3.81 16.87
C ALA A 241 -24.69 4.98 17.72
N THR A 242 -23.85 5.99 17.97
CA THR A 242 -24.24 7.25 18.60
C THR A 242 -23.81 8.45 17.73
N TYR A 243 -24.54 9.57 17.79
CA TYR A 243 -24.32 10.70 16.86
C TYR A 243 -24.54 12.11 17.44
N GLN A 244 -24.79 12.23 18.74
CA GLN A 244 -24.80 13.51 19.44
C GLN A 244 -24.43 13.30 20.91
N ASP A 245 -23.99 14.37 21.60
CA ASP A 245 -23.43 14.30 22.95
C ASP A 245 -24.42 13.89 24.05
N ALA A 246 -23.87 13.67 25.26
CA ALA A 246 -24.56 13.11 26.43
C ALA A 246 -25.77 13.91 26.95
N THR A 247 -26.05 15.11 26.42
CA THR A 247 -27.21 15.92 26.84
C THR A 247 -28.49 15.60 26.08
N GLN A 248 -28.39 14.90 24.94
CA GLN A 248 -29.53 14.46 24.14
C GLN A 248 -29.33 13.00 23.74
N VAL A 249 -30.27 12.11 24.08
CA VAL A 249 -30.16 10.70 23.69
C VAL A 249 -30.36 10.59 22.18
N ARG A 250 -29.24 10.41 21.48
CA ARG A 250 -29.14 10.39 20.02
C ARG A 250 -28.30 9.19 19.62
N MET A 251 -29.01 8.10 19.37
CA MET A 251 -28.39 6.80 19.11
C MET A 251 -29.20 6.00 18.11
N TYR A 252 -28.63 4.89 17.66
CA TYR A 252 -29.30 3.86 16.89
C TYR A 252 -29.31 2.59 17.72
N VAL A 253 -30.45 1.89 17.70
CA VAL A 253 -30.62 0.60 18.37
C VAL A 253 -31.11 -0.42 17.36
N ALA A 254 -30.70 -1.68 17.52
CA ALA A 254 -31.12 -2.72 16.61
C ALA A 254 -31.12 -4.11 17.26
N ASP A 255 -31.92 -4.98 16.66
CA ASP A 255 -31.96 -6.41 16.91
C ASP A 255 -32.04 -7.17 15.56
N GLY A 256 -32.31 -8.47 15.58
CA GLY A 256 -32.42 -9.30 14.38
C GLY A 256 -33.69 -9.07 13.56
N ASN A 257 -34.62 -8.24 14.03
CA ASN A 257 -35.89 -7.93 13.39
C ASN A 257 -35.97 -6.51 12.83
N GLY A 258 -35.21 -5.57 13.40
CA GLY A 258 -35.22 -4.18 12.92
C GLY A 258 -34.17 -3.28 13.54
N ALA A 259 -34.11 -2.05 13.02
CA ALA A 259 -33.24 -1.00 13.52
C ALA A 259 -34.02 0.33 13.62
N PHE A 260 -33.84 1.01 14.73
CA PHE A 260 -34.49 2.30 15.03
C PHE A 260 -33.46 3.35 15.36
N LYS A 261 -33.70 4.55 14.85
CA LYS A 261 -33.05 5.76 15.35
C LYS A 261 -33.79 6.21 16.60
N VAL A 262 -33.08 6.44 17.69
CA VAL A 262 -33.64 7.01 18.91
C VAL A 262 -33.35 8.51 18.92
N TYR A 263 -34.43 9.30 18.98
CA TYR A 263 -34.40 10.76 18.93
C TYR A 263 -35.29 11.31 20.05
N LEU A 264 -34.80 11.32 21.29
CA LEU A 264 -35.58 11.80 22.45
C LEU A 264 -35.54 13.33 22.59
N SER A 265 -36.57 13.94 23.15
CA SER A 265 -36.52 15.35 23.54
C SER A 265 -35.49 15.59 24.65
N ASP A 266 -35.28 16.85 25.04
CA ASP A 266 -34.45 17.25 26.18
C ASP A 266 -35.14 17.05 27.55
N ASP A 267 -36.19 16.23 27.61
CA ASP A 267 -36.85 15.86 28.85
C ASP A 267 -35.93 14.99 29.73
N ALA A 268 -35.53 15.54 30.88
CA ALA A 268 -34.65 14.89 31.82
C ALA A 268 -35.19 13.55 32.37
N THR A 269 -36.51 13.31 32.35
CA THR A 269 -37.06 12.02 32.77
C THR A 269 -36.85 10.93 31.73
N GLN A 270 -36.62 11.27 30.47
CA GLN A 270 -36.42 10.32 29.37
C GLN A 270 -34.95 10.12 29.02
N ILE A 271 -34.04 10.81 29.73
CA ILE A 271 -32.60 10.70 29.54
C ILE A 271 -32.02 9.71 30.57
N PRO A 272 -31.20 8.73 30.17
CA PRO A 272 -30.56 7.80 31.10
C PRO A 272 -29.55 8.50 32.00
N SER A 273 -29.34 7.95 33.20
CA SER A 273 -28.34 8.43 34.16
C SER A 273 -26.89 8.05 33.81
N PHE A 274 -26.70 7.38 32.67
CA PHE A 274 -25.42 6.97 32.12
C PHE A 274 -25.30 7.45 30.67
N VAL A 275 -24.08 7.56 30.16
CA VAL A 275 -23.85 7.91 28.76
C VAL A 275 -24.06 6.66 27.91
N PRO A 276 -25.01 6.64 26.96
CA PRO A 276 -25.15 5.54 26.03
C PRO A 276 -23.88 5.39 25.21
N GLN A 277 -23.38 4.16 25.13
CA GLN A 277 -22.22 3.82 24.32
C GLN A 277 -22.59 2.74 23.34
N THR A 278 -21.97 2.77 22.17
CA THR A 278 -22.13 1.70 21.20
C THR A 278 -21.68 0.36 21.78
N GLY A 279 -22.36 -0.74 21.44
CA GLY A 279 -22.12 -2.07 22.00
C GLY A 279 -22.73 -2.30 23.38
N GLN A 280 -23.37 -1.30 23.99
CA GLN A 280 -24.17 -1.50 25.19
C GLN A 280 -25.48 -2.21 24.84
N LYS A 281 -25.93 -3.09 25.73
CA LYS A 281 -27.32 -3.53 25.77
C LYS A 281 -28.08 -2.70 26.77
N ILE A 282 -29.25 -2.23 26.38
CA ILE A 282 -30.15 -1.43 27.21
C ILE A 282 -31.58 -1.99 27.13
N SER A 283 -32.40 -1.68 28.13
CA SER A 283 -33.85 -1.94 28.09
C SER A 283 -34.60 -0.65 28.35
N PHE A 284 -35.79 -0.50 27.79
CA PHE A 284 -36.67 0.65 28.01
C PHE A 284 -38.10 0.35 27.56
N THR A 285 -39.03 1.27 27.80
CA THR A 285 -40.39 1.17 27.25
C THR A 285 -40.61 2.32 26.26
N ALA A 286 -40.79 1.99 24.98
CA ALA A 286 -41.12 2.99 23.97
C ALA A 286 -42.56 3.47 24.17
N THR A 287 -42.76 4.79 24.12
CA THR A 287 -44.07 5.42 24.28
C THR A 287 -44.53 6.19 23.05
N GLU A 288 -43.62 6.56 22.16
CA GLU A 288 -43.94 7.17 20.87
C GLU A 288 -42.92 6.75 19.80
N ILE A 289 -43.44 6.45 18.61
CA ILE A 289 -42.65 6.24 17.39
C ILE A 289 -43.13 7.19 16.28
N MET A 290 -42.23 7.56 15.39
CA MET A 290 -42.51 8.45 14.25
C MET A 290 -41.86 7.91 12.98
N ASN A 291 -42.56 8.09 11.86
CA ASN A 291 -41.97 7.94 10.53
C ASN A 291 -41.46 9.31 10.06
N TYR A 292 -40.18 9.61 10.26
CA TYR A 292 -39.59 10.89 9.84
C TYR A 292 -38.97 10.76 8.45
N GLY A 293 -39.71 11.15 7.41
CA GLY A 293 -39.18 11.13 6.03
C GLY A 293 -38.88 9.72 5.52
N GLY A 294 -39.57 8.69 6.03
CA GLY A 294 -39.32 7.27 5.80
C GLY A 294 -38.34 6.63 6.80
N THR A 295 -37.74 7.40 7.70
CA THR A 295 -36.87 6.89 8.77
C THR A 295 -37.71 6.50 9.99
N PRO A 296 -37.65 5.24 10.46
CA PRO A 296 -38.24 4.85 11.73
C PRO A 296 -37.49 5.48 12.91
N GLU A 297 -38.22 6.24 13.73
CA GLU A 297 -37.67 6.89 14.92
C GLU A 297 -38.47 6.53 16.17
N ILE A 298 -37.78 6.30 17.29
CA ILE A 298 -38.36 6.30 18.64
C ILE A 298 -38.18 7.71 19.19
N THR A 299 -39.29 8.40 19.43
CA THR A 299 -39.32 9.83 19.79
C THR A 299 -39.64 10.08 21.27
N ALA A 300 -40.23 9.08 21.95
CA ALA A 300 -40.44 9.12 23.40
C ALA A 300 -40.31 7.73 24.04
N VAL A 301 -39.90 7.74 25.30
CA VAL A 301 -39.86 6.55 26.17
C VAL A 301 -40.54 6.85 27.51
N ALA A 302 -40.91 5.81 28.26
CA ALA A 302 -41.44 5.98 29.60
C ALA A 302 -40.39 6.60 30.54
N ASP A 303 -40.84 7.44 31.47
CA ASP A 303 -39.99 8.13 32.44
C ASP A 303 -39.09 7.15 33.21
N ASN A 304 -37.79 7.46 33.23
CA ASN A 304 -36.73 6.72 33.91
C ASN A 304 -36.66 5.23 33.49
N SER A 305 -37.17 4.88 32.31
CA SER A 305 -37.24 3.47 31.88
C SER A 305 -35.96 2.94 31.24
N ILE A 306 -35.06 3.81 30.78
CA ILE A 306 -33.81 3.38 30.13
C ILE A 306 -32.84 2.84 31.19
N VAL A 307 -32.58 1.54 31.12
CA VAL A 307 -31.67 0.82 32.03
C VAL A 307 -30.51 0.19 31.28
N PHE A 308 -29.31 0.32 31.84
CA PHE A 308 -28.12 -0.39 31.37
C PHE A 308 -28.20 -1.87 31.73
N VAL A 309 -27.87 -2.75 30.79
CA VAL A 309 -27.86 -4.20 30.98
C VAL A 309 -26.44 -4.74 30.96
N SER A 310 -25.71 -4.54 29.86
CA SER A 310 -24.33 -5.01 29.69
C SER A 310 -23.57 -4.14 28.69
N ALA A 311 -22.24 -4.22 28.71
CA ALA A 311 -21.34 -3.50 27.81
C ALA A 311 -20.55 -4.47 26.93
N ASN A 312 -19.89 -3.94 25.89
CA ASN A 312 -18.97 -4.67 25.01
C ASN A 312 -19.61 -5.87 24.29
N ASN A 313 -20.88 -5.74 23.92
CA ASN A 313 -21.56 -6.75 23.12
C ASN A 313 -21.18 -6.60 21.65
N GLU A 314 -21.48 -7.63 20.85
CA GLU A 314 -21.27 -7.58 19.41
C GLU A 314 -22.18 -6.54 18.75
N VAL A 315 -21.71 -5.93 17.66
CA VAL A 315 -22.46 -5.04 16.78
C VAL A 315 -22.42 -5.63 15.38
N ALA A 316 -23.57 -6.07 14.87
CA ALA A 316 -23.65 -6.62 13.53
C ALA A 316 -23.51 -5.50 12.48
N VAL A 317 -22.58 -5.70 11.55
CA VAL A 317 -22.33 -4.82 10.42
C VAL A 317 -22.44 -5.62 9.14
N SER A 318 -23.21 -5.11 8.19
CA SER A 318 -23.36 -5.72 6.87
C SER A 318 -22.36 -5.10 5.89
N ASP A 319 -21.53 -5.93 5.25
CA ASP A 319 -20.63 -5.45 4.20
C ASP A 319 -21.37 -5.32 2.87
N HIS A 320 -21.21 -4.16 2.24
CA HIS A 320 -21.84 -3.81 0.97
C HIS A 320 -20.83 -3.36 -0.09
N THR A 321 -19.54 -3.41 0.21
CA THR A 321 -18.47 -3.09 -0.74
C THR A 321 -18.51 -4.04 -1.94
N GLY A 322 -18.57 -3.50 -3.16
CA GLY A 322 -18.75 -4.28 -4.40
C GLY A 322 -20.09 -5.03 -4.48
N GLY A 323 -20.98 -4.82 -3.51
CA GLY A 323 -22.25 -5.52 -3.38
C GLY A 323 -23.38 -4.89 -4.19
N PRO A 324 -24.63 -5.37 -4.02
CA PRO A 324 -25.79 -4.79 -4.70
C PRO A 324 -26.07 -3.34 -4.26
N ALA A 325 -26.87 -2.64 -5.07
CA ALA A 325 -27.35 -1.30 -4.76
C ALA A 325 -28.07 -1.28 -3.40
N MET A 326 -27.77 -0.26 -2.58
CA MET A 326 -28.46 -0.05 -1.30
C MET A 326 -29.94 0.23 -1.50
N THR A 327 -30.74 -0.22 -0.54
CA THR A 327 -32.20 -0.19 -0.56
C THR A 327 -32.74 0.36 0.74
N ILE A 328 -34.01 0.76 0.72
CA ILE A 328 -34.69 1.32 1.91
C ILE A 328 -34.83 0.33 3.07
N THR A 329 -34.68 -0.99 2.85
CA THR A 329 -34.79 -1.97 3.93
C THR A 329 -33.59 -1.95 4.88
N GLN A 330 -32.50 -1.30 4.48
CA GLN A 330 -31.27 -1.18 5.26
C GLN A 330 -31.26 0.08 6.14
N VAL A 331 -32.29 0.94 6.06
CA VAL A 331 -32.36 2.17 6.87
C VAL A 331 -32.19 1.84 8.36
N ASN A 332 -31.39 2.66 9.05
CA ASN A 332 -30.93 2.51 10.42
C ASN A 332 -29.99 1.32 10.70
N GLN A 333 -29.80 0.38 9.78
CA GLN A 333 -28.84 -0.72 9.95
C GLN A 333 -27.41 -0.22 9.71
N ILE A 334 -26.44 -0.83 10.41
CA ILE A 334 -25.03 -0.52 10.18
C ILE A 334 -24.53 -1.25 8.94
N VAL A 335 -24.02 -0.48 7.99
CA VAL A 335 -23.34 -0.98 6.81
C VAL A 335 -21.88 -0.61 6.85
N ARG A 336 -21.06 -1.43 6.22
CA ARG A 336 -19.70 -1.12 5.82
C ARG A 336 -19.67 -0.99 4.30
N VAL A 337 -19.18 0.14 3.82
CA VAL A 337 -19.10 0.45 2.39
C VAL A 337 -17.80 1.16 2.13
N THR A 338 -16.99 0.59 1.24
CA THR A 338 -15.78 1.22 0.74
C THR A 338 -15.93 1.54 -0.75
N GLY A 339 -15.54 2.74 -1.16
CA GLY A 339 -15.72 3.19 -2.55
C GLY A 339 -15.01 4.51 -2.86
N THR A 340 -15.11 4.93 -4.12
CA THR A 340 -14.48 6.14 -4.65
C THR A 340 -15.51 7.26 -4.84
N ILE A 341 -15.15 8.48 -4.49
CA ILE A 341 -15.96 9.66 -4.80
C ILE A 341 -15.86 9.98 -6.29
N VAL A 342 -17.00 10.00 -6.99
CA VAL A 342 -17.06 10.19 -8.46
C VAL A 342 -17.74 11.49 -8.87
N SER A 343 -17.90 12.43 -7.93
CA SER A 343 -18.53 13.72 -8.17
C SER A 343 -17.78 14.84 -7.44
N ALA A 344 -17.93 16.09 -7.91
CA ALA A 344 -17.29 17.26 -7.31
C ALA A 344 -17.94 17.71 -5.97
N GLY A 345 -19.00 17.04 -5.52
CA GLY A 345 -19.76 17.45 -4.34
C GLY A 345 -20.72 18.62 -4.61
N THR A 346 -21.89 18.58 -3.98
CA THR A 346 -22.86 19.69 -4.00
C THR A 346 -23.40 19.94 -2.59
N GLY A 347 -23.56 21.19 -2.19
CA GLY A 347 -24.15 21.53 -0.90
C GLY A 347 -25.56 20.95 -0.75
N CYS A 348 -25.82 20.22 0.33
CA CYS A 348 -27.08 19.52 0.56
C CYS A 348 -27.66 19.74 1.97
N GLY A 349 -27.55 20.99 2.44
CA GLY A 349 -28.21 21.48 3.65
C GLY A 349 -27.44 21.19 4.94
N ALA A 350 -27.72 22.00 5.97
CA ALA A 350 -27.17 21.90 7.33
C ALA A 350 -25.62 21.85 7.41
N GLY A 351 -24.93 22.47 6.46
CA GLY A 351 -23.46 22.51 6.42
C GLY A 351 -22.78 21.26 5.86
N TYR A 352 -23.55 20.33 5.27
CA TYR A 352 -23.03 19.13 4.63
C TYR A 352 -22.90 19.29 3.12
N THR A 353 -21.94 18.55 2.56
CA THR A 353 -21.76 18.35 1.12
C THR A 353 -22.15 16.91 0.78
N CYS A 354 -22.86 16.76 -0.34
CA CYS A 354 -23.28 15.47 -0.86
C CYS A 354 -22.47 15.12 -2.09
N TYR A 355 -22.01 13.89 -2.13
CA TYR A 355 -21.19 13.31 -3.17
C TYR A 355 -21.83 12.03 -3.67
N ASP A 356 -21.57 11.69 -4.93
CA ASP A 356 -21.80 10.36 -5.45
C ASP A 356 -20.60 9.46 -5.08
N LEU A 357 -20.88 8.39 -4.34
CA LEU A 357 -19.92 7.35 -3.99
C LEU A 357 -20.17 6.12 -4.88
N ASP A 358 -19.18 5.77 -5.70
CA ASP A 358 -19.15 4.50 -6.42
C ASP A 358 -18.44 3.45 -5.57
N TYR A 359 -19.19 2.44 -5.16
CA TYR A 359 -18.71 1.33 -4.35
C TYR A 359 -18.82 -0.01 -5.08
N GLY A 360 -18.92 0.02 -6.42
CA GLY A 360 -18.93 -1.18 -7.26
C GLY A 360 -20.29 -1.84 -7.46
N SER A 361 -21.38 -1.23 -7.00
CA SER A 361 -22.75 -1.77 -7.17
C SER A 361 -23.36 -1.53 -8.55
N GLY A 362 -22.71 -0.72 -9.39
CA GLY A 362 -23.25 -0.22 -10.64
C GLY A 362 -24.26 0.92 -10.48
N THR A 363 -24.53 1.38 -9.26
CA THR A 363 -25.32 2.59 -8.98
C THR A 363 -24.74 3.34 -7.80
N ASN A 364 -24.40 4.61 -8.00
CA ASN A 364 -23.82 5.43 -6.95
C ASN A 364 -24.79 5.62 -5.79
N VAL A 365 -24.27 5.60 -4.57
CA VAL A 365 -25.02 6.02 -3.37
C VAL A 365 -24.63 7.44 -3.00
N VAL A 366 -25.59 8.21 -2.48
CA VAL A 366 -25.30 9.54 -1.94
C VAL A 366 -24.49 9.38 -0.66
N PHE A 367 -23.29 9.94 -0.63
CA PHE A 367 -22.46 10.09 0.56
C PHE A 367 -22.50 11.55 1.02
N ARG A 368 -22.97 11.77 2.25
CA ARG A 368 -23.19 13.09 2.83
C ARG A 368 -22.26 13.28 4.03
N THR A 369 -21.32 14.20 3.92
CA THR A 369 -20.33 14.48 4.97
C THR A 369 -20.12 15.98 5.16
N ALA A 370 -19.66 16.36 6.34
CA ALA A 370 -19.19 17.71 6.64
C ALA A 370 -17.67 17.86 6.37
N THR A 371 -16.97 16.75 6.15
CA THR A 371 -15.57 16.70 5.77
C THR A 371 -15.41 17.08 4.31
N VAL A 372 -14.33 17.80 4.00
CA VAL A 372 -13.99 18.14 2.61
C VAL A 372 -13.34 16.92 1.97
N VAL A 373 -13.99 16.38 0.94
CA VAL A 373 -13.47 15.31 0.08
C VAL A 373 -13.59 15.75 -1.38
N GLU A 374 -12.78 15.16 -2.26
CA GLU A 374 -12.70 15.48 -3.68
C GLU A 374 -13.01 14.26 -4.55
N SER A 375 -13.28 14.50 -5.84
CA SER A 375 -13.46 13.42 -6.80
C SER A 375 -12.15 12.65 -6.97
N GLY A 376 -12.21 11.33 -6.81
CA GLY A 376 -11.04 10.44 -6.79
C GLY A 376 -10.69 9.93 -5.40
N ASP A 377 -11.14 10.60 -4.33
CA ASP A 377 -10.86 10.18 -2.95
C ASP A 377 -11.52 8.83 -2.65
N CYS A 378 -10.83 8.03 -1.84
CA CYS A 378 -11.33 6.76 -1.35
C CYS A 378 -11.96 6.93 0.03
N ILE A 379 -13.19 6.44 0.19
CA ILE A 379 -13.94 6.51 1.44
C ILE A 379 -14.28 5.11 1.93
N SER A 380 -13.94 4.83 3.18
CA SER A 380 -14.56 3.75 3.96
C SER A 380 -15.57 4.35 4.92
N TYR A 381 -16.83 3.95 4.80
CA TYR A 381 -17.91 4.32 5.69
C TYR A 381 -18.38 3.09 6.48
N VAL A 382 -18.46 3.23 7.80
CA VAL A 382 -19.03 2.23 8.71
C VAL A 382 -20.00 2.92 9.66
N GLY A 383 -21.28 2.89 9.30
CA GLY A 383 -22.32 3.61 10.03
C GLY A 383 -23.73 3.29 9.55
N PRO A 384 -24.75 3.94 10.11
CA PRO A 384 -26.15 3.70 9.77
C PRO A 384 -26.49 4.17 8.35
N VAL A 385 -27.23 3.36 7.60
CA VAL A 385 -27.89 3.86 6.38
C VAL A 385 -28.99 4.84 6.79
N THR A 386 -28.95 6.03 6.22
CA THR A 386 -29.95 7.07 6.45
C THR A 386 -30.86 7.21 5.24
N LEU A 387 -32.00 7.88 5.39
CA LEU A 387 -32.94 8.09 4.31
C LEU A 387 -33.16 9.58 4.06
N PHE A 388 -33.12 9.98 2.78
CA PHE A 388 -33.46 11.34 2.35
C PHE A 388 -34.15 11.30 1.00
N ASN A 389 -35.24 12.05 0.83
CA ASN A 389 -36.06 12.02 -0.38
C ASN A 389 -36.46 10.59 -0.83
N ASN A 390 -36.74 9.70 0.13
CA ASN A 390 -37.04 8.28 -0.10
C ASN A 390 -35.92 7.47 -0.78
N ALA A 391 -34.68 7.96 -0.77
CA ALA A 391 -33.50 7.23 -1.24
C ALA A 391 -32.54 6.97 -0.07
N PRO A 392 -31.93 5.76 0.00
CA PRO A 392 -30.89 5.48 0.98
C PRO A 392 -29.66 6.33 0.69
N GLN A 393 -29.05 6.84 1.75
CA GLN A 393 -27.81 7.61 1.69
C GLN A 393 -26.94 7.27 2.90
N LEU A 394 -25.63 7.43 2.73
CA LEU A 394 -24.66 7.30 3.80
C LEU A 394 -24.41 8.70 4.37
N THR A 395 -24.82 8.95 5.61
CA THR A 395 -24.59 10.25 6.26
C THR A 395 -23.62 10.10 7.40
N SER A 396 -22.53 10.86 7.33
CA SER A 396 -21.52 10.94 8.40
C SER A 396 -21.92 12.02 9.41
N TYR A 397 -22.90 11.70 10.26
CA TYR A 397 -23.23 12.57 11.41
C TYR A 397 -22.14 12.53 12.47
N ASN A 398 -21.51 11.38 12.60
CA ASN A 398 -20.35 11.17 13.43
C ASN A 398 -19.12 11.04 12.53
N PRO A 399 -18.13 11.95 12.62
CA PRO A 399 -16.94 11.92 11.77
C PRO A 399 -16.11 10.64 11.97
N THR A 400 -16.32 9.89 13.05
CA THR A 400 -15.60 8.63 13.27
C THR A 400 -16.19 7.44 12.49
N TRP A 401 -17.33 7.62 11.82
CA TRP A 401 -17.90 6.61 10.92
C TRP A 401 -17.26 6.61 9.54
N GLU A 402 -16.48 7.63 9.19
CA GLU A 402 -15.83 7.74 7.89
C GLU A 402 -14.31 7.77 8.02
N LYS A 403 -13.64 7.25 7.00
CA LYS A 403 -12.22 7.43 6.76
C LYS A 403 -12.00 7.73 5.29
N ALA A 404 -11.25 8.79 5.03
CA ALA A 404 -10.85 9.21 3.70
C ALA A 404 -9.34 8.97 3.49
N TRP A 405 -8.96 8.60 2.28
CA TRP A 405 -7.59 8.33 1.85
C TRP A 405 -7.23 9.10 0.59
#